data_AF-A0A660YAK9-F1
#
_entry.id   AF-A0A660YAK9-F1
#
_cell.length_a   1.000
_cell.length_b   1.000
_cell.length_c   1.000
_cell.angle_alpha   90.00
_cell.angle_beta   90.00
_cell.angle_gamma   90.00
#
_symmetry.space_group_name_H-M   'P 1'
#
loop_
_entity.id
_entity.type
_entity.pdbx_description
1 polymer ?
#
loop_
_entity_poly.entity_id
_entity_poly.type
_entity_poly.pdbx_seq_one_letter_code
_entity_poly.pdbx_strand_id
1 'polypeptide(L)' 'MTTKEQKILDEIDSYGGIDGAHHKQWLIDRVVRIITGDKYDEWVTGYEDGKYGPETYSWDTGCAP' A
#
# COMPACT_ATOMS: atom_id res chain seq x y z
N MET A 1 -3.36 -8.83 21.26
CA MET A 1 -2.79 -7.95 20.20
C MET A 1 -3.20 -8.54 18.87
N THR A 2 -3.77 -7.77 17.96
CA THR A 2 -4.07 -8.21 16.58
C THR A 2 -2.78 -8.28 15.77
N THR A 3 -2.60 -9.37 15.04
CA THR A 3 -1.42 -9.57 14.17
C THR A 3 -1.53 -8.72 12.91
N LYS A 4 -0.44 -8.61 12.14
CA LYS A 4 -0.46 -7.90 10.85
C LYS A 4 -1.39 -8.60 9.86
N GLU A 5 -1.40 -9.92 9.86
CA GLU A 5 -2.28 -10.74 9.01
C GLU A 5 -3.75 -10.42 9.30
N GLN A 6 -4.14 -10.33 10.57
CA GLN A 6 -5.51 -9.98 10.92
C GLN A 6 -5.87 -8.57 10.43
N LYS A 7 -5.00 -7.59 10.65
CA LYS A 7 -5.23 -6.22 10.18
C LYS A 7 -5.36 -6.13 8.65
N ILE A 8 -4.56 -6.91 7.91
CA ILE A 8 -4.63 -6.98 6.45
C ILE A 8 -5.96 -7.57 6.00
N LEU A 9 -6.40 -8.67 6.62
CA LEU A 9 -7.70 -9.27 6.33
C LEU A 9 -8.85 -8.31 6.62
N ASP A 10 -8.78 -7.55 7.73
CA ASP A 10 -9.81 -6.58 8.10
C ASP A 10 -9.93 -5.44 7.05
N GLU A 11 -8.80 -4.92 6.52
CA GLU A 11 -8.80 -3.93 5.44
C GLU A 11 -9.37 -4.50 4.13
N ILE A 12 -8.99 -5.73 3.78
CA ILE A 12 -9.46 -6.40 2.56
C ILE A 12 -10.95 -6.71 2.65
N ASP A 13 -11.45 -7.16 3.79
CA ASP A 13 -12.89 -7.41 4.01
C ASP A 13 -13.70 -6.11 3.87
N SER A 14 -13.19 -5.02 4.44
CA SER A 14 -13.87 -3.72 4.44
C SER A 14 -13.90 -3.03 3.07
N TYR A 15 -12.80 -3.10 2.31
CA TYR A 15 -12.62 -2.27 1.10
C TYR A 15 -12.38 -3.08 -0.18
N GLY A 16 -12.06 -4.37 -0.06
CA GLY A 16 -11.70 -5.24 -1.18
C GLY A 16 -12.83 -5.47 -2.19
N GLY A 17 -14.08 -5.19 -1.83
CA GLY A 17 -15.24 -5.25 -2.72
C GLY A 17 -15.55 -3.96 -3.50
N ILE A 18 -14.94 -2.82 -3.14
CA ILE A 18 -15.30 -1.52 -3.70
C ILE A 18 -14.74 -1.36 -5.13
N ASP A 19 -15.58 -0.97 -6.08
CA ASP A 19 -15.17 -0.76 -7.47
C ASP A 19 -14.34 0.53 -7.63
N GLY A 20 -13.44 0.54 -8.62
CA GLY A 20 -12.54 1.65 -8.93
C GLY A 20 -11.07 1.31 -8.72
N ALA A 21 -10.27 1.44 -9.78
CA ALA A 21 -8.84 1.13 -9.74
C ALA A 21 -8.08 1.98 -8.71
N HIS A 22 -8.44 3.24 -8.54
CA HIS A 22 -7.83 4.13 -7.53
C HIS A 22 -8.17 3.72 -6.09
N HIS A 23 -9.37 3.16 -5.85
CA HIS A 23 -9.72 2.58 -4.54
C HIS A 23 -8.95 1.29 -4.26
N LYS A 24 -8.74 0.45 -5.29
CA LYS A 24 -7.88 -0.73 -5.17
C LYS A 24 -6.43 -0.36 -4.88
N GLN A 25 -5.92 0.69 -5.54
CA GLN A 25 -4.57 1.19 -5.30
C GLN A 25 -4.41 1.69 -3.85
N TRP A 26 -5.42 2.39 -3.33
CA TRP A 26 -5.44 2.82 -1.93
C TRP A 26 -5.41 1.63 -0.94
N LEU A 27 -6.19 0.58 -1.19
CA LEU A 27 -6.15 -0.63 -0.36
C LEU A 27 -4.76 -1.30 -0.41
N ILE A 28 -4.10 -1.34 -1.56
CA ILE A 28 -2.73 -1.85 -1.68
C ILE A 28 -1.76 -1.01 -0.83
N ASP A 29 -1.86 0.32 -0.88
CA ASP A 29 -1.06 1.23 -0.03
C ASP A 29 -1.29 0.97 1.47
N ARG A 30 -2.54 0.77 1.88
CA ARG A 30 -2.89 0.42 3.27
C ARG A 30 -2.21 -0.88 3.72
N VAL A 31 -2.24 -1.92 2.88
CA VAL A 31 -1.58 -3.20 3.16
C VAL A 31 -0.07 -3.01 3.28
N VAL A 32 0.57 -2.24 2.40
CA VAL A 32 2.00 -1.91 2.49
C VAL A 32 2.30 -1.23 3.83
N ARG A 33 1.54 -0.21 4.23
CA ARG A 33 1.72 0.49 5.52
C ARG A 33 1.61 -0.44 6.72
N ILE A 34 0.68 -1.40 6.71
CA ILE A 34 0.54 -2.38 7.81
C ILE A 34 1.76 -3.29 7.89
N ILE A 35 2.28 -3.72 6.73
CA ILE A 35 3.43 -4.62 6.65
C ILE A 35 4.72 -3.89 7.07
N THR A 36 4.96 -2.70 6.57
CA THR A 36 6.20 -1.94 6.77
C THR A 36 6.22 -1.17 8.09
N GLY A 37 5.06 -0.71 8.58
CA GLY A 37 4.96 0.11 9.78
C GLY A 37 5.80 1.38 9.65
N ASP A 38 6.67 1.61 10.64
CA ASP A 38 7.57 2.78 10.67
C ASP A 38 8.57 2.82 9.50
N LYS A 39 8.73 1.71 8.76
CA LYS A 39 9.61 1.61 7.59
C LYS A 39 8.90 1.89 6.26
N TYR A 40 7.70 2.46 6.30
CA TYR A 40 6.95 2.77 5.08
C TYR A 40 7.74 3.67 4.12
N ASP A 41 8.33 4.76 4.62
CA ASP A 41 9.06 5.72 3.79
C ASP A 41 10.33 5.11 3.17
N GLU A 42 11.05 4.26 3.93
CA GLU A 42 12.20 3.51 3.41
C GLU A 42 11.78 2.57 2.26
N TRP A 43 10.63 1.92 2.42
CA TRP A 43 10.10 1.02 1.40
C TRP A 43 9.68 1.76 0.13
N VAL A 44 8.98 2.90 0.26
CA VAL A 44 8.59 3.74 -0.87
C VAL A 44 9.83 4.25 -1.61
N THR A 45 10.82 4.76 -0.88
CA THR A 45 12.09 5.21 -1.48
C THR A 45 12.76 4.09 -2.28
N GLY A 46 12.80 2.87 -1.73
CA GLY A 46 13.35 1.70 -2.42
C GLY A 46 12.54 1.26 -3.64
N TYR A 47 11.22 1.46 -3.64
CA TYR A 47 10.36 1.21 -4.81
C TYR A 47 10.65 2.22 -5.92
N GLU A 48 10.76 3.50 -5.57
CA GLU A 48 10.96 4.61 -6.51
C GLU A 48 12.39 4.70 -7.06
N ASP A 49 13.37 4.07 -6.41
CA ASP A 49 14.78 4.02 -6.85
C ASP A 49 14.96 3.28 -8.20
N GLY A 50 13.94 2.53 -8.65
CA GLY A 50 13.74 2.13 -10.04
C GLY A 50 14.78 1.20 -10.67
N LYS A 51 14.34 0.27 -11.54
CA LYS A 51 15.26 -0.58 -12.33
C LYS A 51 16.10 0.22 -13.35
N TYR A 52 15.63 1.40 -13.74
CA TYR A 52 16.22 2.24 -14.80
C TYR A 52 16.83 3.55 -14.29
N GLY A 53 17.01 3.67 -12.96
CA GLY A 53 17.50 4.87 -12.29
C GLY A 53 16.48 5.45 -11.31
N PRO A 54 16.93 6.33 -10.40
CA PRO A 54 16.07 6.94 -9.40
C PRO A 54 14.91 7.71 -10.06
N GLU A 55 13.74 7.67 -9.43
CA GLU A 55 12.50 8.34 -9.87
C GLU A 55 11.87 7.79 -11.16
N THR A 56 12.26 6.59 -11.61
CA THR A 56 11.63 5.95 -12.78
C THR A 56 10.16 5.60 -12.52
N TYR A 57 9.84 5.25 -11.27
CA TYR A 57 8.49 4.89 -10.85
C TYR A 57 8.09 5.79 -9.68
N SER A 58 6.81 6.14 -9.60
CA SER A 58 6.23 6.82 -8.45
C SER A 58 5.22 5.91 -7.78
N TRP A 59 5.27 5.83 -6.46
CA TRP A 59 4.30 5.06 -5.69
C TRP A 59 2.97 5.82 -5.58
N ASP A 60 1.94 5.32 -6.26
CA ASP A 60 0.58 5.86 -6.17
C ASP A 60 -0.09 5.37 -4.87
N THR A 61 -0.54 6.31 -4.03
CA THR A 61 -1.25 6.03 -2.78
C THR A 61 -2.75 5.80 -2.99
N GLY A 62 -3.26 5.93 -4.22
CA GLY A 62 -4.66 5.82 -4.58
C GLY A 62 -5.54 6.92 -3.96
N CYS A 63 -6.85 6.70 -4.03
CA CYS A 63 -7.86 7.54 -3.38
C CYS A 63 -8.64 6.70 -2.38
N ALA A 64 -8.92 7.27 -1.20
CA ALA A 64 -9.78 6.61 -0.23
C ALA A 64 -11.21 6.41 -0.80
N PRO A 65 -11.87 5.28 -0.51
CA PRO A 65 -13.27 5.01 -0.89
C PRO A 65 -14.30 5.99 -0.33
#